data_AF-A0A3D2B292-F1
#
_entry.id   AF-A0A3D2B292-F1
#
_cell.length_a   1.000
_cell.length_b   1.000
_cell.length_c   1.000
_cell.angle_alpha   90.00
_cell.angle_beta   90.00
_cell.angle_gamma   90.00
#
_symmetry.space_group_name_H-M   'P 1'
#
loop_
_entity.id
_entity.type
_entity.pdbx_description
1 polymer ?
#
loop_
_entity_poly.entity_id
_entity_poly.type
_entity_poly.pdbx_seq_one_letter_code
_entity_poly.pdbx_strand_id
1 'polypeptide(L)' 'MPPRYAYWTIVLDTGILTSFRSATRNELVTTLHQIRRKDPKAELKWFAQGRLWESPTEAQAA' A
#
# COMPACT_ATOMS: atom_id res chain seq x y z
N MET A 1 7.82 -9.42 -14.75
CA MET A 1 6.87 -9.99 -13.76
C MET A 1 7.05 -9.21 -12.46
N PRO A 2 5.97 -8.72 -11.82
CA PRO A 2 6.08 -8.24 -10.45
C PRO A 2 6.62 -9.39 -9.57
N PRO A 3 7.51 -9.14 -8.61
CA PRO A 3 7.93 -10.16 -7.66
C PRO A 3 6.69 -10.77 -6.97
N ARG A 4 6.66 -12.10 -6.77
CA ARG A 4 5.52 -12.83 -6.15
C ARG A 4 5.03 -12.26 -4.80
N TYR A 5 5.86 -11.44 -4.16
CA TYR A 5 5.60 -10.84 -2.84
C TYR A 5 5.53 -9.30 -2.87
N ALA A 6 5.35 -8.70 -4.05
CA ALA A 6 5.18 -7.25 -4.17
C ALA A 6 3.70 -6.89 -4.34
N TYR A 7 3.19 -6.00 -3.48
CA TYR A 7 1.79 -5.60 -3.48
C TYR A 7 1.60 -4.21 -2.88
N TRP A 8 0.53 -3.55 -3.29
CA TRP A 8 0.01 -2.37 -2.62
C TRP A 8 -0.73 -2.78 -1.35
N THR A 9 -0.56 -2.00 -0.28
CA THR A 9 -1.29 -2.16 0.99
C THR A 9 -1.65 -0.80 1.56
N ILE A 10 -2.64 -0.78 2.46
CA ILE A 10 -3.05 0.44 3.16
C ILE A 10 -2.41 0.43 4.55
N VAL A 11 -1.77 1.53 4.90
CA VAL A 11 -1.11 1.78 6.19
C VAL A 11 -1.93 2.82 6.92
N LEU A 12 -2.27 2.54 8.18
CA LEU A 12 -2.99 3.47 9.06
C LEU A 12 -2.02 4.47 9.73
N ASP A 13 -2.53 5.55 10.32
CA ASP A 13 -1.69 6.56 11.03
C ASP A 13 -0.85 5.94 12.14
N THR A 14 -1.37 4.87 12.74
CA THR A 14 -0.71 4.10 13.80
C THR A 14 0.48 3.27 13.30
N GLY A 15 0.78 3.29 12.00
CA GLY A 15 1.81 2.47 11.36
C GLY A 15 1.39 1.02 11.14
N ILE A 16 0.13 0.67 11.45
CA ILE A 16 -0.40 -0.68 11.29
C ILE A 16 -0.70 -0.96 9.81
N LEU A 17 -0.13 -2.05 9.30
CA LEU A 17 -0.45 -2.61 8.00
C LEU A 17 -1.82 -3.26 8.03
N THR A 18 -2.69 -2.86 7.10
CA THR A 18 -3.97 -3.53 6.94
C THR A 18 -3.82 -4.81 6.10
N SER A 19 -4.74 -5.76 6.30
CA SER A 19 -4.78 -7.00 5.51
C SER A 19 -5.14 -6.78 4.04
N PHE A 20 -5.51 -5.55 3.64
CA PHE A 20 -5.83 -5.23 2.25
C PHE A 20 -4.56 -5.21 1.41
N ARG A 21 -4.52 -6.07 0.40
CA ARG A 21 -3.38 -6.25 -0.51
C ARG A 21 -3.86 -6.44 -1.93
N SER A 22 -3.25 -5.73 -2.88
CA SER A 22 -3.55 -5.83 -4.30
C SER A 22 -2.31 -5.61 -5.15
N ALA A 23 -2.29 -6.19 -6.35
CA ALA A 23 -1.26 -5.91 -7.35
C ALA A 23 -1.38 -4.49 -7.93
N THR A 24 -2.57 -3.88 -7.92
CA THR A 24 -2.82 -2.55 -8.50
C THR A 24 -3.31 -1.54 -7.48
N ARG A 25 -2.90 -0.28 -7.63
CA ARG A 25 -3.32 0.80 -6.73
C ARG A 25 -4.83 1.05 -6.81
N ASN A 26 -5.39 1.01 -8.01
CA ASN A 26 -6.78 1.37 -8.27
C ASN A 26 -7.78 0.49 -7.53
N GLU A 27 -7.48 -0.79 -7.34
CA GLU A 27 -8.32 -1.71 -6.56
C GLU A 27 -8.44 -1.29 -5.08
N LEU A 28 -7.41 -0.63 -4.54
CA LEU A 28 -7.39 -0.17 -3.14
C LEU A 28 -7.83 1.28 -2.96
N VAL A 29 -8.03 2.06 -4.03
CA VAL A 29 -8.44 3.47 -3.94
C VAL A 29 -9.79 3.61 -3.25
N THR A 30 -10.79 2.81 -3.65
CA THR A 30 -12.12 2.83 -3.04
C THR A 30 -12.06 2.48 -1.55
N THR A 31 -11.30 1.44 -1.20
CA THR A 31 -11.08 1.02 0.19
C THR A 31 -10.37 2.10 1.00
N LEU A 32 -9.34 2.74 0.42
CA LEU A 32 -8.63 3.85 1.04
C LEU A 32 -9.57 5.02 1.34
N HIS A 33 -10.46 5.39 0.41
CA HIS A 33 -11.44 6.44 0.64
C HIS A 33 -12.39 6.12 1.80
N GLN A 34 -12.81 4.85 1.93
CA GLN A 34 -13.64 4.41 3.05
C GLN A 34 -12.89 4.47 4.38
N ILE A 35 -11.64 4.01 4.40
CA ILE A 35 -10.78 4.07 5.60
C ILE A 35 -10.51 5.52 5.99
N ARG A 36 -10.25 6.41 5.02
CA ARG A 36 -9.99 7.84 5.26
C ARG A 36 -11.13 8.59 5.93
N ARG A 37 -12.36 8.08 5.86
CA ARG A 37 -13.49 8.64 6.63
C ARG A 37 -13.33 8.44 8.13
N LYS A 38 -12.58 7.40 8.55
CA LYS A 38 -12.33 7.06 9.97
C LYS A 38 -10.90 7.41 10.39
N ASP A 39 -9.94 7.21 9.50
CA ASP A 39 -8.52 7.53 9.70
C ASP A 39 -8.01 8.41 8.54
N PRO A 40 -8.05 9.75 8.69
CA PRO A 40 -7.71 10.69 7.62
C PRO A 40 -6.30 10.54 7.06
N LYS A 41 -5.38 9.98 7.85
CA LYS A 41 -3.98 9.83 7.49
C LYS A 41 -3.65 8.44 6.97
N ALA A 42 -4.65 7.62 6.68
CA ALA A 42 -4.41 6.37 5.99
C ALA A 42 -3.76 6.62 4.61
N GLU A 43 -2.68 5.88 4.36
CA GLU A 43 -1.83 5.98 3.19
C GLU A 43 -1.74 4.65 2.46
N LEU A 44 -1.40 4.71 1.19
CA LEU A 44 -1.31 3.54 0.32
C LEU A 44 0.16 3.37 -0.06
N LYS A 45 0.78 2.29 0.40
CA LYS A 45 2.21 2.03 0.24
C LYS A 45 2.45 0.74 -0.54
N TRP A 46 3.55 0.71 -1.27
CA TRP A 46 4.00 -0.44 -2.03
C TRP A 46 4.94 -1.28 -1.17
N PHE A 47 4.54 -2.49 -0.84
CA PHE A 47 5.39 -3.46 -0.17
C PHE A 47 6.17 -4.26 -1.20
N ALA A 48 7.49 -4.26 -1.12
CA ALA A 48 8.36 -5.10 -1.94
C ALA A 48 9.71 -5.32 -1.23
N GLN A 49 10.33 -6.48 -1.44
CA GLN A 49 11.64 -6.83 -0.88
C GLN A 49 11.72 -6.65 0.66
N GLY A 50 10.62 -6.92 1.38
CA GLY A 50 10.56 -6.78 2.83
C GLY A 50 10.44 -5.34 3.35
N ARG A 51 10.25 -4.35 2.46
CA ARG A 51 10.18 -2.93 2.79
C ARG A 51 8.94 -2.26 2.18
N LEU A 52 8.49 -1.18 2.83
CA LEU A 52 7.42 -0.31 2.35
C LEU A 52 8.02 0.88 1.60
N TRP A 53 7.41 1.20 0.47
CA TRP A 53 7.80 2.25 -0.46
C TRP A 53 6.59 3.12 -0.80
N GLU A 54 6.81 4.36 -1.22
CA GLU A 54 5.71 5.22 -1.68
C GLU A 54 5.23 4.80 -3.07
N SER A 55 6.11 4.20 -3.87
CA SER A 55 5.77 3.74 -5.21
C SER A 55 6.55 2.48 -5.64
N PRO A 56 6.02 1.72 -6.63
CA PRO A 56 6.74 0.60 -7.24
C PRO A 56 8.01 1.03 -7.94
N THR A 57 8.04 2.25 -8.50
CA THR A 57 9.21 2.83 -9.16
C THR A 57 10.35 3.02 -8.19
N GLU A 58 10.06 3.52 -6.98
CA GLU A 58 11.06 3.70 -5.93
C GLU A 58 11.63 2.36 -5.45
N ALA A 59 10.78 1.35 -5.32
CA ALA A 59 11.20 -0.01 -4.97
C ALA A 59 12.05 -0.70 -6.04
N GLN A 60 11.92 -0.31 -7.32
CA GLN A 60 12.74 -0.82 -8.41
C GLN A 60 14.07 -0.07 -8.55
N ALA A 61 14.13 1.17 -8.07
CA ALA A 61 15.32 2.01 -8.12
C ALA A 61 16.32 1.75 -6.97
N ALA A 62 15.91 0.98 -5.96
CA ALA A 62 16.69 0.61 -4.78
C ALA A 62 17.32 -0.77 -4.90
#